data_AF-A0A2S9VE03-F1
#
_entry.id   AF-A0A2S9VE03-F1
#
_cell.length_a   1.000
_cell.length_b   1.000
_cell.length_c   1.000
_cell.angle_alpha   90.00
_cell.angle_beta   90.00
_cell.angle_gamma   90.00
#
_symmetry.space_group_name_H-M   'P 1'
#
loop_
_entity.id
_entity.type
_entity.pdbx_description
1 polymer ?
#
loop_
_entity_poly.entity_id
_entity_poly.type
_entity_poly.pdbx_seq_one_letter_code
_entity_poly.pdbx_strand_id
1 'polypeptide(L)'
;MSYFEGSNPIRQRMIEDMTMRRLSPKTQIGYIRGVKKLATFLKRSPEDATAEELRQFQLALAEQGTSNITINATLSGLTFL
;
A
#
# COMPACT_ATOMS: atom_id res chain seq x y z
N MET A 1 -18.24 20.34 -12.37
CA MET A 1 -16.81 20.69 -12.27
C MET A 1 -16.19 19.72 -11.27
N SER A 2 -15.63 18.61 -11.76
CA SER A 2 -14.98 17.59 -10.92
C SER A 2 -13.54 18.04 -10.66
N TYR A 3 -13.20 18.35 -9.42
CA TYR A 3 -11.86 18.80 -9.02
C TYR A 3 -10.84 17.65 -8.85
N PHE A 4 -11.13 16.44 -9.34
CA PHE A 4 -10.36 15.23 -9.02
C PHE A 4 -9.63 14.58 -10.20
N GLU A 5 -9.52 15.21 -11.37
CA GLU A 5 -8.85 14.62 -12.55
C GLU A 5 -7.30 14.52 -12.46
N GLY A 6 -6.71 14.67 -11.27
CA GLY A 6 -5.27 14.54 -11.04
C GLY A 6 -4.85 13.60 -9.92
N SER A 7 -5.79 12.98 -9.18
CA SER A 7 -5.45 12.01 -8.15
C SER A 7 -5.37 10.60 -8.76
N ASN A 8 -4.27 9.89 -8.50
CA ASN A 8 -4.14 8.48 -8.84
C ASN A 8 -5.39 7.72 -8.32
N PRO A 9 -6.24 7.14 -9.19
CA PRO A 9 -7.54 6.59 -8.81
C PRO A 9 -7.46 5.55 -7.69
N ILE A 10 -6.40 4.74 -7.69
CA ILE A 10 -6.15 3.71 -6.68
C ILE A 10 -5.88 4.35 -5.31
N ARG A 11 -5.08 5.42 -5.26
CA ARG A 11 -4.77 6.11 -4.00
C ARG A 11 -6.04 6.71 -3.39
N GLN A 12 -6.91 7.26 -4.23
CA GLN A 12 -8.18 7.85 -3.80
C GLN A 12 -9.10 6.76 -3.22
N ARG A 13 -9.33 5.67 -3.98
CA ARG A 13 -10.12 4.50 -3.52
C ARG A 13 -9.60 3.95 -2.20
N MET A 14 -8.29 3.77 -2.09
CA MET A 14 -7.64 3.28 -0.88
C MET A 14 -7.93 4.18 0.34
N ILE A 15 -7.88 5.51 0.17
CA ILE A 15 -8.18 6.48 1.25
C ILE A 15 -9.66 6.41 1.64
N GLU A 16 -10.55 6.33 0.66
CA GLU A 16 -11.99 6.22 0.88
C GLU A 16 -12.33 4.94 1.66
N ASP A 17 -11.81 3.78 1.24
CA ASP A 17 -12.04 2.50 1.90
C ASP A 17 -11.51 2.46 3.33
N MET A 18 -10.29 2.97 3.56
CA MET A 18 -9.74 3.08 4.91
C MET A 18 -10.54 4.04 5.80
N THR A 19 -11.09 5.10 5.21
CA THR A 19 -11.96 6.07 5.90
C THR A 19 -13.29 5.45 6.27
N MET A 20 -13.92 4.68 5.37
CA MET A 20 -15.13 3.90 5.66
C MET A 20 -14.92 2.92 6.82
N ARG A 21 -13.74 2.30 6.91
CA ARG A 21 -13.34 1.43 8.04
C ARG A 21 -12.89 2.18 9.30
N ARG A 22 -12.96 3.52 9.31
CA ARG A 22 -12.58 4.38 10.45
C ARG A 22 -11.14 4.18 10.91
N LEU A 23 -10.22 3.86 9.99
CA LEU A 23 -8.81 3.75 10.33
C LEU A 23 -8.23 5.12 10.66
N SER A 24 -7.40 5.17 11.70
CA SER A 24 -6.75 6.42 12.12
C SER A 24 -5.91 7.03 10.98
N PRO A 25 -5.78 8.36 10.88
CA PRO A 25 -4.94 8.99 9.87
C PRO A 25 -3.50 8.46 9.87
N LYS A 26 -2.95 8.15 11.05
CA LYS A 26 -1.62 7.55 11.19
C LYS A 26 -1.53 6.17 10.53
N THR A 27 -2.56 5.34 10.71
CA THR A 27 -2.66 4.02 10.06
C THR A 27 -2.75 4.17 8.55
N GLN A 28 -3.61 5.09 8.06
CA GLN A 28 -3.76 5.35 6.63
C GLN A 28 -2.44 5.76 5.97
N ILE A 29 -1.71 6.69 6.61
CA ILE A 29 -0.38 7.12 6.15
C ILE A 29 0.60 5.95 6.10
N GLY A 30 0.56 5.06 7.11
CA GLY A 30 1.37 3.85 7.13
C GLY A 30 1.11 2.94 5.93
N TYR A 31 -0.16 2.68 5.63
CA TYR A 31 -0.56 1.81 4.52
C TYR A 31 -0.21 2.42 3.17
N ILE A 32 -0.47 3.72 2.96
CA ILE A 32 -0.08 4.44 1.73
C ILE A 32 1.44 4.37 1.51
N ARG A 33 2.25 4.48 2.57
CA ARG A 33 3.71 4.32 2.48
C ARG A 33 4.10 2.91 2.07
N GLY A 34 3.41 1.90 2.59
CA GLY A 34 3.59 0.49 2.20
C GLY A 34 3.34 0.27 0.72
N VAL A 35 2.20 0.75 0.22
CA VAL A 35 1.84 0.71 -1.21
C VAL A 35 2.87 1.44 -2.07
N LYS A 36 3.34 2.62 -1.65
CA LYS A 36 4.38 3.35 -2.37
C LYS A 36 5.69 2.55 -2.46
N LYS A 37 6.09 1.87 -1.39
CA LYS A 37 7.28 1.00 -1.40
C LYS A 37 7.11 -0.17 -2.38
N LEU A 38 5.93 -0.79 -2.42
CA LEU A 38 5.65 -1.86 -3.38
C LEU A 38 5.74 -1.35 -4.82
N ALA A 39 5.12 -0.20 -5.13
CA ALA A 39 5.22 0.41 -6.46
C ALA A 39 6.69 0.71 -6.86
N THR A 40 7.50 1.19 -5.91
CA THR A 40 8.94 1.40 -6.12
C THR A 40 9.69 0.09 -6.37
N PHE A 41 9.38 -0.97 -5.62
CA PHE A 41 9.98 -2.29 -5.80
C PHE A 41 9.65 -2.90 -7.17
N LEU A 42 8.37 -2.82 -7.59
CA LEU A 42 7.90 -3.36 -8.87
C LEU A 42 8.25 -2.49 -10.07
N LYS A 43 8.56 -1.20 -9.85
CA LYS A 43 8.78 -0.19 -10.90
C LYS A 43 7.55 0.00 -11.82
N ARG A 44 6.36 -0.30 -11.32
CA ARG A 44 5.06 -0.17 -12.01
C ARG A 44 3.93 0.06 -11.00
N SER A 45 2.70 0.24 -11.50
CA SER A 45 1.50 0.27 -10.64
C SER A 45 1.40 -1.02 -9.81
N PRO A 46 1.09 -0.94 -8.50
CA PRO A 46 0.95 -2.10 -7.63
C PRO A 46 -0.42 -2.79 -7.73
N GLU A 47 -1.37 -2.26 -8.51
CA GLU A 47 -2.73 -2.80 -8.65
C GLU A 47 -2.72 -4.26 -9.12
N ASP A 48 -1.86 -4.57 -10.10
CA ASP A 48 -1.72 -5.92 -10.67
C ASP A 48 -0.54 -6.68 -10.05
N ALA A 49 -0.23 -6.46 -8.76
CA ALA A 49 0.82 -7.22 -8.09
C ALA A 49 0.38 -8.68 -7.90
N THR A 50 1.18 -9.61 -8.41
CA THR A 50 0.95 -11.04 -8.28
C THR A 50 1.33 -11.53 -6.88
N ALA A 51 0.79 -12.70 -6.47
CA ALA A 51 1.15 -13.31 -5.19
C ALA A 51 2.67 -13.56 -5.05
N GLU A 52 3.34 -13.95 -6.13
CA GLU A 52 4.80 -14.16 -6.10
C GLU A 52 5.55 -12.84 -5.96
N GLU A 53 5.13 -11.77 -6.64
CA GLU A 53 5.72 -10.44 -6.45
C GLU A 53 5.53 -9.92 -5.02
N LEU A 54 4.37 -10.18 -4.40
CA LEU A 54 4.14 -9.85 -2.99
C LEU A 54 5.04 -10.68 -2.05
N ARG A 55 5.30 -11.95 -2.38
CA ARG A 55 6.23 -12.81 -1.62
C ARG A 55 7.66 -12.30 -1.72
N GLN A 56 8.11 -11.93 -2.92
CA GLN A 56 9.44 -11.35 -3.17
C GLN A 56 9.61 -10.01 -2.45
N PHE A 57 8.58 -9.17 -2.46
CA PHE A 57 8.58 -7.91 -1.73
C PHE A 57 8.70 -8.13 -0.22
N GLN A 58 7.96 -9.10 0.36
CA GLN A 58 8.09 -9.46 1.77
C GLN A 58 9.50 -9.95 2.12
N LEU A 59 10.09 -10.79 1.28
CA LEU A 59 11.45 -11.27 1.46
C LEU A 59 12.45 -10.10 1.45
N ALA A 60 12.34 -9.19 0.48
CA ALA A 60 13.19 -8.02 0.39
C ALA A 60 13.08 -7.10 1.63
N LEU A 61 11.87 -6.93 2.20
CA LEU A 61 11.69 -6.18 3.45
C LEU A 61 12.36 -6.88 4.64
N ALA A 62 12.26 -8.20 4.72
CA ALA A 62 12.87 -9.00 5.79
C ALA A 62 14.40 -8.94 5.72
N GLU A 63 14.99 -9.07 4.52
CA GLU A 63 16.43 -8.95 4.29
C GLU A 63 16.99 -7.56 4.66
N GLN A 64 16.17 -6.51 4.52
CA GLN A 64 16.50 -5.14 4.95
C GLN A 64 16.35 -4.92 6.46
N GLY A 65 15.98 -5.94 7.24
CA GLY A 65 15.78 -5.83 8.69
C GLY A 65 14.47 -5.12 9.08
N THR A 66 13.49 -5.06 8.19
CA THR A 66 12.18 -4.49 8.52
C THR A 66 11.48 -5.36 9.56
N SER A 67 10.95 -4.75 10.62
CA SER A 67 10.25 -5.50 11.68
C SER A 67 9.01 -6.22 11.15
N ASN A 68 8.71 -7.40 11.71
CA ASN A 68 7.50 -8.16 11.40
C ASN A 68 6.21 -7.33 11.56
N ILE A 69 6.18 -6.42 12.54
CA ILE A 69 5.05 -5.50 12.75
C ILE A 69 4.87 -4.60 11.52
N THR A 70 5.96 -4.05 10.98
CA THR A 70 5.92 -3.18 9.80
C THR A 70 5.58 -3.95 8.53
N ILE A 71 6.08 -5.17 8.39
CA ILE A 71 5.75 -6.06 7.28
C ILE A 71 4.25 -6.37 7.31
N ASN A 72 3.71 -6.81 8.45
CA ASN A 72 2.29 -7.12 8.60
C ASN A 72 1.40 -5.89 8.36
N ALA A 73 1.77 -4.72 8.88
CA ALA A 73 1.05 -3.48 8.61
C ALA A 73 1.06 -3.13 7.12
N THR A 74 2.19 -3.34 6.44
CA THR A 74 2.31 -3.12 4.99
C THR A 74 1.36 -4.04 4.23
N LEU A 75 1.37 -5.35 4.53
CA LEU A 75 0.49 -6.33 3.89
C LEU A 75 -0.99 -6.07 4.13
N SER A 76 -1.38 -5.71 5.37
CA SER A 76 -2.75 -5.30 5.67
C SER A 76 -3.17 -4.09 4.85
N GLY A 77 -2.25 -3.14 4.63
CA GLY A 77 -2.48 -1.99 3.76
C GLY A 77 -2.72 -2.36 2.30
N LEU A 78 -2.08 -3.42 1.79
CA LEU A 78 -2.27 -3.89 0.41
C LEU A 78 -3.68 -4.43 0.15
N THR A 79 -4.46 -4.77 1.19
CA THR A 79 -5.86 -5.19 1.02
C THR A 79 -6.82 -4.07 0.58
N PHE A 80 -6.31 -2.83 0.53
CA PHE A 80 -7.04 -1.65 0.04
C PHE A 80 -6.57 -1.19 -1.35
N LEU A 81 -5.66 -1.94 -1.99
CA LEU A 81 -5.28 -1.71 -3.39
C LEU A 81 -6.39 -2.12 -4.34
#